data_AF-W7KZM1-F1
#
_entry.id   AF-W7KZM1-F1
#
_cell.length_a   1.000
_cell.length_b   1.000
_cell.length_c   1.000
_cell.angle_alpha   90.00
_cell.angle_beta   90.00
_cell.angle_gamma   90.00
#
_symmetry.space_group_name_H-M   'P 1'
#
loop_
_entity.id
_entity.type
_entity.pdbx_description
1 polymer ?
#
loop_
_entity_poly.entity_id
_entity_poly.type
_entity_poly.pdbx_seq_one_letter_code
_entity_poly.pdbx_strand_id
1 'polypeptide(L)' 'MKNNKLAFFVSLIVLVGFPIVFLFISLFTGEWSYLLWSIPPSLLAGLTGLMITLHITKNERKVE' A
#
# COMPACT_ATOMS: atom_id res chain seq x y z
N MET A 1 -5.41 5.44 20.47
CA MET A 1 -4.00 5.19 20.06
C MET A 1 -3.74 3.79 19.46
N LYS A 2 -4.75 2.95 19.19
CA LYS A 2 -4.55 1.59 18.63
C LYS A 2 -4.67 1.53 17.10
N ASN A 3 -5.01 2.67 16.49
CA ASN A 3 -5.59 2.81 15.15
C ASN A 3 -4.50 3.06 14.09
N ASN A 4 -3.52 3.91 14.38
CA ASN A 4 -2.50 4.32 13.39
C ASN A 4 -1.52 3.18 13.05
N LYS A 5 -1.19 2.31 14.03
CA LYS A 5 -0.37 1.12 13.75
C LYS A 5 -1.05 0.17 12.78
N LEU A 6 -2.36 -0.04 12.93
CA LEU A 6 -3.14 -0.90 12.03
C LEU A 6 -3.25 -0.27 10.63
N ALA A 7 -3.55 1.03 10.54
CA ALA A 7 -3.62 1.72 9.25
C ALA A 7 -2.28 1.67 8.48
N PHE A 8 -1.16 1.87 9.18
CA PHE A 8 0.17 1.74 8.60
C PHE A 8 0.46 0.30 8.11
N PHE A 9 0.10 -0.70 8.92
CA PHE A 9 0.31 -2.10 8.58
C PHE A 9 -0.55 -2.54 7.38
N VAL A 10 -1.81 -2.11 7.34
CA VAL A 10 -2.72 -2.37 6.21
C VAL A 10 -2.20 -1.69 4.94
N SER A 11 -1.77 -0.43 5.03
CA SER A 11 -1.16 0.27 3.89
C SER A 11 0.06 -0.46 3.34
N LEU A 12 0.94 -0.94 4.24
CA LEU A 12 2.14 -1.69 3.87
C LEU A 12 1.80 -3.05 3.23
N ILE A 13 0.82 -3.76 3.79
CA ILE A 13 0.32 -5.03 3.24
C ILE A 13 -0.26 -4.83 1.84
N VAL A 14 -1.03 -3.76 1.61
CA VAL A 14 -1.61 -3.48 0.28
C VAL A 14 -0.50 -3.13 -0.71
N LEU A 15 0.47 -2.32 -0.30
CA LEU A 15 1.60 -1.89 -1.13
C LEU A 15 2.48 -3.07 -1.60
N VAL A 16 2.65 -4.10 -0.76
CA VAL A 16 3.50 -5.26 -1.05
C VAL A 16 2.71 -6.47 -1.55
N GLY A 17 1.50 -6.68 -1.03
CA GLY A 17 0.64 -7.82 -1.34
C GLY A 17 0.12 -7.80 -2.78
N PHE A 18 -0.32 -6.63 -3.29
CA PHE A 18 -0.76 -6.52 -4.68
C PHE A 18 0.37 -6.89 -5.68
N PRO A 19 1.58 -6.32 -5.58
CA PRO A 19 2.70 -6.71 -6.43
C PRO A 19 3.05 -8.19 -6.33
N ILE A 20 3.01 -8.78 -5.13
CA ILE A 20 3.30 -10.21 -4.96
C ILE A 20 2.26 -11.08 -5.69
N VAL A 21 0.97 -10.77 -5.55
CA VAL A 21 -0.11 -11.52 -6.24
C VAL A 21 0.05 -11.41 -7.75
N PHE A 22 0.28 -10.20 -8.27
CA PHE A 22 0.50 -9.99 -9.70
C PHE A 22 1.82 -10.58 -10.20
N LEU A 23 2.83 -10.72 -9.34
CA LEU A 23 4.08 -11.42 -9.64
C LEU A 23 3.84 -12.92 -9.84
N PHE A 24 3.05 -13.56 -8.97
CA PHE A 24 2.67 -14.96 -9.18
C PHE A 24 1.86 -15.13 -10.47
N ILE A 25 0.88 -14.26 -10.72
CA ILE A 25 0.08 -14.29 -11.96
C ILE A 25 0.98 -14.13 -13.20
N SER A 26 1.93 -13.19 -13.15
CA SER A 26 2.90 -12.95 -14.22
C SER A 26 3.81 -14.16 -14.47
N LEU A 27 4.29 -14.82 -13.42
CA LEU A 27 5.08 -16.05 -13.54
C LEU A 27 4.28 -17.22 -14.14
N PHE A 28 2.99 -17.36 -13.77
CA PHE A 28 2.11 -18.40 -14.32
C PHE A 28 1.73 -18.16 -15.78
N THR A 29 1.54 -16.90 -16.17
CA THR A 29 1.13 -16.52 -17.53
C THR A 29 2.30 -16.28 -18.48
N GLY A 30 3.52 -16.10 -17.95
CA GLY A 30 4.70 -15.69 -18.72
C GLY A 30 4.66 -14.22 -19.17
N GLU A 31 3.59 -13.50 -18.84
CA GLU A 31 3.33 -12.13 -19.27
C GLU A 31 3.72 -11.14 -18.17
N TRP A 32 4.86 -10.48 -18.35
CA TRP A 32 5.38 -9.46 -17.43
C TRP A 32 4.54 -8.17 -17.40
N SER A 33 3.68 -7.97 -18.40
CA SER A 33 2.74 -6.85 -18.46
C SER A 33 1.79 -6.80 -17.27
N TYR A 34 1.39 -7.94 -16.70
CA TYR A 34 0.55 -7.98 -15.50
C TYR A 34 1.26 -7.37 -14.28
N LEU A 35 2.56 -7.65 -14.11
CA LEU A 35 3.36 -7.05 -13.05
C LEU A 35 3.42 -5.53 -13.23
N LEU A 36 3.74 -5.05 -14.45
CA LEU A 36 3.86 -3.63 -14.75
C LEU A 36 2.53 -2.86 -14.60
N TRP A 37 1.40 -3.47 -14.98
CA TRP A 37 0.07 -2.89 -14.80
C TRP A 37 -0.39 -2.82 -13.34
N SER A 38 0.18 -3.66 -12.47
CA SER A 38 -0.13 -3.65 -11.03
C SER A 38 0.57 -2.52 -10.27
N ILE A 39 1.66 -1.98 -10.82
CA ILE A 39 2.49 -0.96 -10.16
C ILE A 39 1.72 0.34 -9.92
N PRO A 40 1.03 0.95 -10.92
CA PRO A 40 0.29 2.19 -10.69
C PRO A 40 -0.79 2.07 -9.60
N PRO A 41 -1.73 1.10 -9.62
CA PRO A 41 -2.76 0.99 -8.58
C PRO A 41 -2.19 0.62 -7.21
N SER A 42 -1.14 -0.21 -7.13
CA SER A 42 -0.47 -0.53 -5.86
C SER A 42 0.18 0.71 -5.23
N LEU A 43 0.96 1.46 -6.02
CA LEU A 43 1.60 2.70 -5.56
C LEU A 43 0.56 3.73 -5.12
N LEU A 44 -0.50 3.92 -5.92
CA LEU A 44 -1.56 4.85 -5.56
C LEU A 44 -2.23 4.45 -4.25
N ALA A 45 -2.68 3.19 -4.11
CA ALA A 45 -3.34 2.74 -2.88
C ALA A 45 -2.42 2.83 -1.64
N GLY A 46 -1.18 2.36 -1.76
CA GLY A 46 -0.23 2.35 -0.64
C GLY A 46 0.30 3.74 -0.27
N LEU A 47 0.64 4.60 -1.25
CA LEU A 47 1.09 5.96 -0.96
C LEU A 47 -0.03 6.83 -0.42
N THR A 48 -1.25 6.71 -0.94
CA THR A 48 -2.40 7.45 -0.41
C THR A 48 -2.73 7.00 1.02
N GLY A 49 -2.71 5.70 1.31
CA GLY A 49 -2.88 5.18 2.67
C GLY A 49 -1.79 5.64 3.65
N LEU A 50 -0.53 5.69 3.19
CA LEU A 50 0.59 6.24 3.95
C LEU A 50 0.43 7.74 4.22
N MET A 51 0.10 8.54 3.20
CA MET A 51 -0.13 9.98 3.35
C MET A 51 -1.21 10.28 4.38
N ILE A 52 -2.35 9.58 4.30
CA ILE A 52 -3.46 9.75 5.24
C ILE A 52 -3.01 9.42 6.66
N THR A 53 -2.31 8.30 6.85
CA THR A 53 -1.81 7.88 8.17
C THR A 53 -0.81 8.90 8.74
N LEU A 54 0.09 9.43 7.91
CA LEU A 54 1.03 10.48 8.30
C LEU A 54 0.33 11.78 8.66
N HIS A 55 -0.71 12.15 7.91
CA HIS A 55 -1.48 13.37 8.15
C HIS A 55 -2.28 13.30 9.44
N ILE A 56 -2.92 12.16 9.72
CA ILE A 56 -3.62 11.89 10.98
C ILE A 56 -2.63 11.96 12.15
N THR A 57 -1.50 11.24 12.06
CA THR A 57 -0.48 11.22 13.13
C THR A 57 0.12 12.62 13.38
N LYS A 58 0.31 13.43 12.33
CA LYS A 58 0.84 14.79 12.44
C LYS A 58 -0.16 15.74 13.11
N ASN A 59 -1.45 15.62 12.80
CA ASN A 59 -2.49 16.44 13.42
C ASN A 59 -2.75 16.03 14.87
N GLU A 60 -2.71 14.73 15.19
CA GLU A 60 -2.83 14.25 16.58
C GLU A 60 -1.73 14.85 17.48
N ARG A 61 -0.49 14.95 16.99
CA ARG A 61 0.64 15.57 17.73
C ARG A 61 0.59 17.10 17.86
N LYS A 62 -0.30 17.79 17.16
CA LYS A 62 -0.46 19.25 17.24
C LYS A 62 -1.58 19.67 18.20
N VAL A 63 -2.43 18.74 18.61
CA VAL A 63 -3.59 18.98 19.48
C VAL A 63 -3.27 18.64 20.95
N GLU A 64 -2.18 17.91 21.20
CA GLU A 64 -1.56 17.65 22.52
C GLU A 64 -0.57 18.76 22.88
#